data_AF-A0A971SQK6-F1
#
_entry.id   AF-A0A971SQK6-F1
#
_cell.length_a   1.000
_cell.length_b   1.000
_cell.length_c   1.000
_cell.angle_alpha   90.00
_cell.angle_beta   90.00
_cell.angle_gamma   90.00
#
_symmetry.space_group_name_H-M   'P 1'
#
loop_
_entity.id
_entity.type
_entity.pdbx_description
1 polymer ?
#
loop_
_entity_poly.entity_id
_entity_poly.type
_entity_poly.pdbx_seq_one_letter_code
_entity_poly.pdbx_strand_id
1 'polypeptide(L)' 'HLPESTLIMLVSALAGRENVLNAYEKAVEERYRFFSFGDAMIIE' A
#
# COMPACT_ATOMS: atom_id res chain seq x y z
N HIS A 1 4.29 2.65 -0.35
CA HIS A 1 4.38 4.05 -0.85
C HIS A 1 3.61 4.99 0.05
N LEU A 2 3.90 6.28 0.02
CA LEU A 2 3.25 7.23 0.91
C LEU A 2 1.79 7.48 0.50
N PRO A 3 0.91 7.84 1.45
CA PRO A 3 -0.40 8.39 1.14
C PRO A 3 -0.28 9.52 0.11
N GLU A 4 -1.25 9.62 -0.80
CA GLU A 4 -1.32 10.65 -1.85
C GLU A 4 -0.20 10.62 -2.92
N SER A 5 0.66 9.61 -2.92
CA SER A 5 1.61 9.40 -4.01
C SER A 5 0.95 8.89 -5.32
N THR A 6 1.54 9.21 -6.47
CA THR A 6 1.11 8.62 -7.75
C THR A 6 1.23 7.10 -7.77
N LEU A 7 2.16 6.54 -6.99
CA LEU A 7 2.32 5.09 -6.84
C LEU A 7 1.17 4.46 -6.05
N ILE A 8 0.61 5.14 -5.04
CA ILE A 8 -0.60 4.62 -4.37
C ILE A 8 -1.81 4.66 -5.31
N MET A 9 -1.89 5.66 -6.18
CA MET A 9 -2.92 5.72 -7.23
C MET A 9 -2.79 4.57 -8.23
N LEU A 10 -1.57 4.28 -8.70
CA LEU A 10 -1.29 3.17 -9.62
C LEU A 10 -1.71 1.82 -9.03
N VAL A 11 -1.30 1.53 -7.80
CA VAL A 11 -1.66 0.28 -7.12
C VAL A 11 -3.17 0.19 -6.86
N SER A 12 -3.81 1.33 -6.53
CA SER A 12 -5.27 1.41 -6.38
C SER A 12 -6.03 1.12 -7.68
N ALA A 13 -5.48 1.50 -8.83
CA ALA A 13 -6.06 1.20 -10.14
C ALA A 13 -5.96 -0.30 -10.48
N LEU A 14 -4.94 -1.00 -9.98
CA LEU A 14 -4.75 -2.43 -10.20
C LEU A 14 -5.63 -3.29 -9.27
N ALA A 15 -5.68 -2.96 -7.98
CA ALA A 15 -6.24 -3.84 -6.94
C ALA A 15 -7.53 -3.31 -6.27
N GLY A 16 -8.04 -2.18 -6.75
CA GLY A 16 -9.17 -1.47 -6.15
C GLY A 16 -8.75 -0.62 -4.96
N ARG A 17 -9.21 0.64 -4.96
CA ARG A 17 -8.81 1.65 -3.96
C ARG A 17 -9.11 1.22 -2.53
N GLU A 18 -10.31 0.70 -2.27
CA GLU A 18 -10.72 0.30 -0.91
C GLU A 18 -9.87 -0.85 -0.37
N ASN A 19 -9.63 -1.88 -1.19
CA ASN A 19 -8.76 -3.00 -0.81
C ASN A 19 -7.34 -2.53 -0.47
N VAL A 20 -6.78 -1.64 -1.29
CA VAL A 20 -5.44 -1.10 -1.07
C VAL A 20 -5.38 -0.27 0.21
N LEU A 21 -6.37 0.59 0.46
CA LEU A 21 -6.41 1.40 1.68
C LEU A 21 -6.55 0.54 2.95
N ASN A 22 -7.44 -0.46 2.94
CA ASN A 22 -7.60 -1.40 4.04
C ASN A 22 -6.32 -2.19 4.30
N ALA A 23 -5.62 -2.63 3.24
CA ALA A 23 -4.33 -3.31 3.39
C ALA A 23 -3.24 -2.39 3.97
N TYR A 24 -3.24 -1.09 3.62
CA TYR A 24 -2.33 -0.11 4.20
C TYR A 24 -2.59 0.13 5.68
N GLU A 25 -3.85 0.30 6.07
CA GLU A 25 -4.23 0.43 7.48
C GLU A 25 -3.73 -0.78 8.28
N LYS A 26 -3.94 -1.99 7.74
CA LYS A 26 -3.43 -3.21 8.40
C LYS A 26 -1.91 -3.25 8.47
N ALA A 27 -1.21 -2.86 7.42
CA ALA A 27 0.25 -2.81 7.41
C ALA A 27 0.80 -1.79 8.43
N VAL A 28 0.09 -0.68 8.69
CA VAL A 28 0.45 0.28 9.74
C VAL A 28 0.24 -0.32 11.13
N GLU A 29 -0.89 -0.97 11.39
CA GLU A 29 -1.15 -1.67 12.67
C GLU A 29 -0.06 -2.71 12.99
N GLU A 30 0.32 -3.50 11.98
CA GLU A 30 1.33 -4.55 12.08
C GLU A 30 2.78 -4.00 11.99
N ARG A 31 2.94 -2.67 11.92
CA ARG A 31 4.24 -1.97 11.90
C ARG A 31 5.17 -2.40 10.76
N TYR A 32 4.62 -2.63 9.57
CA TYR A 32 5.41 -2.84 8.36
C TYR A 32 6.28 -1.61 8.08
N ARG A 33 7.45 -1.85 7.50
CA ARG A 33 8.35 -0.80 7.06
C ARG A 33 7.88 -0.32 5.69
N PHE A 34 7.69 0.98 5.55
CA PHE A 34 7.30 1.59 4.27
C PHE A 34 8.51 2.21 3.56
N PHE A 35 8.26 2.69 2.33
CA PHE A 35 9.22 3.41 1.49
C PHE A 35 10.30 2.52 0.86
N SER A 36 11.37 3.13 0.35
CA SER A 36 12.33 2.52 -0.59
C SER A 36 13.06 1.28 -0.07
N PHE A 37 13.21 1.14 1.24
CA PHE A 37 13.88 0.00 1.88
C PHE A 37 12.95 -0.76 2.83
N GLY A 38 11.64 -0.59 2.63
CA GLY A 38 10.60 -1.21 3.42
C GLY A 38 10.31 -2.65 2.99
N ASP A 39 9.18 -3.14 3.48
CA ASP A 39 8.61 -4.42 3.13
C ASP A 39 7.83 -4.33 1.80
N ALA A 40 7.38 -5.48 1.29
CA ALA A 40 6.73 -5.60 -0.01
C ALA A 40 5.28 -6.08 0.08
N MET A 41 4.50 -5.78 -0.95
CA MET A 41 3.13 -6.26 -1.15
C MET A 41 3.07 -6.99 -2.49
N ILE A 42 2.48 -8.17 -2.51
CA ILE A 42 2.19 -8.96 -3.72
C ILE A 42 0.68 -8.94 -3.92
N ILE A 43 0.25 -8.78 -5.17
CA ILE A 43 -1.15 -8.70 -5.59
C ILE A 43 -1.34 -9.75 -6.68
N GLU A 44 -2.30 -10.66 -6.49
CA GLU A 44 -2.67 -11.77 -7.38
C GLU A 44 -4.07 -11.60 -7.98
#